data_AF-A0A832TIN7-F1
#
_entry.id   AF-A0A832TIN7-F1
#
_cell.length_a   1.000
_cell.length_b   1.000
_cell.length_c   1.000
_cell.angle_alpha   90.00
_cell.angle_beta   90.00
_cell.angle_gamma   90.00
#
_symmetry.space_group_name_H-M   'P 1'
#
loop_
_entity.id
_entity.type
_entity.pdbx_description
1 polymer ?
#
loop_
_entity_poly.entity_id
_entity_poly.type
_entity_poly.pdbx_seq_one_letter_code
_entity_poly.pdbx_strand_id
1 'polypeptide(L)'
;GIMSICSITMDGVFQRRGIPVRMAYGGRLDIQHGEATRFVDLIGYRGTTIDPLQLFISAGLTSLSSLVSTGTGTGLANVREIPALAEGRAREVVAQMKKAGFVFPVAMGTSVFNLVPDPYRLAIVAFSGMNFVANTVEKGIPIRTEIGAGNVPFSKIHHE
;
A
#
# COMPACT_ATOMS: atom_id res chain seq x y z
N GLY A 1 2.06 -9.03 -20.78
CA GLY A 1 1.82 -7.94 -19.82
C GLY A 1 2.48 -8.28 -18.49
N ILE A 2 2.67 -7.31 -17.61
CA ILE A 2 3.19 -7.52 -16.25
C ILE A 2 2.00 -7.35 -15.29
N MET A 3 1.89 -8.24 -14.30
CA MET A 3 0.86 -8.17 -13.26
C MET A 3 1.53 -7.99 -11.90
N SER A 4 0.97 -7.13 -11.05
CA SER A 4 1.41 -6.96 -9.67
C SER A 4 0.27 -7.32 -8.72
N ILE A 5 0.61 -7.76 -7.51
CA ILE A 5 -0.37 -8.05 -6.48
C ILE A 5 -0.90 -6.73 -5.92
N CYS A 6 -2.22 -6.54 -5.97
CA CYS A 6 -2.85 -5.37 -5.37
C CYS A 6 -2.98 -5.55 -3.86
N SER A 7 -2.82 -4.47 -3.10
CA SER A 7 -2.97 -4.47 -1.65
C SER A 7 -4.41 -4.75 -1.19
N ILE A 8 -5.40 -4.76 -2.08
CA ILE A 8 -6.76 -5.28 -1.81
C ILE A 8 -6.78 -6.78 -1.47
N THR A 9 -5.75 -7.53 -1.86
CA THR A 9 -5.59 -8.95 -1.48
C THR A 9 -5.54 -9.10 0.04
N MET A 10 -4.87 -8.16 0.72
CA MET A 10 -4.79 -8.10 2.17
C MET A 10 -6.18 -7.89 2.79
N ASP A 11 -7.00 -7.03 2.18
CA ASP A 11 -8.36 -6.76 2.66
C ASP A 11 -9.22 -8.04 2.62
N GLY A 12 -9.07 -8.87 1.59
CA GLY A 12 -9.75 -10.17 1.50
C GLY A 12 -9.33 -11.15 2.59
N VAL A 13 -8.04 -11.20 2.95
CA VAL A 13 -7.54 -12.05 4.03
C VAL A 13 -8.06 -11.59 5.40
N PHE A 14 -8.04 -10.29 5.67
CA PHE A 14 -8.61 -9.73 6.90
C PHE A 14 -10.12 -9.99 7.01
N GLN A 15 -10.87 -9.77 5.93
CA GLN A 15 -12.31 -10.01 5.92
C GLN A 15 -12.66 -11.48 6.19
N ARG A 16 -11.92 -12.44 5.62
CA ARG A 16 -12.08 -13.87 5.92
C ARG A 16 -11.79 -14.23 7.39
N ARG A 17 -11.06 -13.37 8.11
CA ARG A 17 -10.77 -13.50 9.55
C ARG A 17 -11.72 -12.67 10.42
N GLY A 18 -12.81 -12.16 9.83
CA GLY A 18 -13.82 -11.36 10.52
C GLY A 18 -13.33 -9.98 10.94
N ILE A 19 -12.35 -9.43 10.21
CA ILE A 19 -11.80 -8.09 10.46
C ILE A 19 -12.27 -7.19 9.31
N PRO A 20 -13.21 -6.26 9.54
CA PRO A 20 -13.66 -5.35 8.50
C PRO A 20 -12.56 -4.34 8.20
N VAL A 21 -12.30 -4.13 6.91
CA VAL A 21 -11.26 -3.22 6.42
C VAL A 21 -11.89 -2.06 5.66
N ARG A 22 -11.46 -0.83 5.97
CA ARG A 22 -11.85 0.39 5.25
C ARG A 22 -10.65 0.93 4.48
N MET A 23 -10.79 1.11 3.18
CA MET A 23 -9.84 1.88 2.37
C MET A 23 -9.96 3.37 2.74
N ALA A 24 -8.93 3.95 3.35
CA ALA A 24 -9.01 5.30 3.90
C ALA A 24 -8.35 6.32 2.98
N TYR A 25 -7.07 6.13 2.68
CA TYR A 25 -6.25 7.09 1.94
C TYR A 25 -5.29 6.42 0.96
N GLY A 26 -4.99 7.11 -0.14
CA GLY A 26 -3.80 6.89 -0.95
C GLY A 26 -2.84 8.05 -0.74
N GLY A 27 -1.54 7.78 -0.65
CA GLY A 27 -0.58 8.81 -0.26
C GLY A 27 0.83 8.57 -0.79
N ARG A 28 1.60 9.66 -0.75
CA ARG A 28 3.05 9.66 -0.98
C ARG A 28 3.76 9.52 0.35
N LEU A 29 4.52 8.46 0.51
CA LEU A 29 5.30 8.15 1.70
C LEU A 29 6.76 8.50 1.43
N ASP A 30 7.35 9.34 2.28
CA ASP A 30 8.77 9.65 2.25
C ASP A 30 9.55 8.51 2.92
N ILE A 31 10.66 8.11 2.29
CA ILE A 31 11.57 7.08 2.76
C ILE A 31 12.97 7.67 2.74
N GLN A 32 13.68 7.54 3.85
CA GLN A 32 15.04 8.01 4.00
C GLN A 32 15.91 6.86 4.51
N HIS A 33 16.96 6.53 3.76
CA HIS A 33 17.90 5.46 4.11
C HIS A 33 17.20 4.11 4.39
N GLY A 34 16.16 3.79 3.61
CA GLY A 34 15.37 2.56 3.74
C GLY A 34 14.24 2.62 4.76
N GLU A 35 14.16 3.67 5.58
CA GLU A 35 13.15 3.81 6.63
C GLU A 35 12.03 4.76 6.20
N ALA A 36 10.77 4.32 6.34
CA ALA A 36 9.61 5.16 6.09
C ALA A 36 9.48 6.22 7.19
N THR A 37 9.37 7.50 6.81
CA THR A 37 9.41 8.61 7.77
C THR A 37 8.04 9.26 7.97
N ARG A 38 7.39 9.73 6.90
CA ARG A 38 6.10 10.42 6.96
C ARG A 38 5.37 10.41 5.62
N PHE A 39 4.06 10.61 5.66
CA PHE A 39 3.32 10.98 4.46
C PHE A 39 3.61 12.43 4.07
N VAL A 40 3.96 12.64 2.81
CA VAL A 40 4.11 13.97 2.21
C VAL A 40 2.75 14.50 1.76
N ASP A 41 1.95 13.64 1.14
CA ASP A 41 0.59 13.94 0.68
C ASP A 41 -0.34 12.76 0.98
N LEU A 42 -1.61 13.06 1.25
CA LEU A 42 -2.68 12.09 1.47
C LEU A 42 -3.95 12.58 0.78
N ILE A 43 -4.61 11.68 0.05
CA ILE A 43 -5.93 11.92 -0.53
C ILE A 43 -6.85 10.81 -0.05
N GLY A 44 -7.99 11.21 0.52
CA GLY A 44 -9.02 10.28 0.96
C GLY A 44 -9.68 9.60 -0.23
N TYR A 45 -9.87 8.28 -0.15
CA TYR A 45 -10.66 7.55 -1.15
C TYR A 45 -12.16 7.89 -1.07
N ARG A 46 -12.62 8.40 0.08
CA ARG A 46 -13.99 8.90 0.23
C ARG A 46 -14.13 10.23 -0.51
N GLY A 47 -15.05 10.28 -1.47
CA GLY A 47 -15.41 11.51 -2.19
C GLY A 47 -14.61 11.76 -3.47
N THR A 48 -13.86 10.78 -3.97
CA THR A 48 -13.19 10.84 -5.27
C THR A 48 -13.51 9.61 -6.11
N THR A 49 -13.62 9.81 -7.43
CA THR A 49 -13.68 8.73 -8.43
C THR A 49 -12.32 8.45 -9.07
N ILE A 50 -11.33 9.32 -8.82
CA ILE A 50 -9.96 9.21 -9.32
C ILE A 50 -9.14 8.43 -8.28
N ASP A 51 -8.36 7.44 -8.74
CA ASP A 51 -7.37 6.78 -7.88
C ASP A 51 -6.25 7.77 -7.52
N PRO A 52 -6.08 8.13 -6.23
CA PRO A 52 -5.01 9.02 -5.79
C PRO A 52 -3.62 8.62 -6.25
N LEU A 53 -3.34 7.31 -6.33
CA LEU A 53 -2.00 6.85 -6.69
C LEU A 53 -1.70 7.10 -8.16
N GLN A 54 -2.69 6.91 -9.05
CA GLN A 54 -2.54 7.29 -10.45
C GLN A 54 -2.37 8.79 -10.62
N LEU A 55 -3.09 9.60 -9.83
CA LEU A 55 -2.94 11.04 -9.83
C LEU A 55 -1.49 11.45 -9.50
N PHE A 56 -0.91 10.92 -8.41
CA PHE A 56 0.48 11.22 -8.03
C PHE A 56 1.49 10.80 -9.10
N ILE A 57 1.30 9.66 -9.76
CA ILE A 57 2.16 9.21 -10.87
C ILE A 57 2.05 10.17 -12.04
N SER A 58 0.82 10.50 -12.46
CA SER A 58 0.57 11.38 -13.60
C SER A 58 1.11 12.80 -13.41
N ALA A 59 1.15 13.26 -12.15
CA ALA A 59 1.70 14.55 -11.77
C ALA A 59 3.24 14.52 -11.61
N GLY A 60 3.91 13.37 -11.81
CA GLY A 60 5.36 13.24 -11.67
C GLY A 60 5.85 13.45 -10.23
N LEU A 61 5.00 13.17 -9.24
CA LEU A 61 5.29 13.45 -7.83
C LEU A 61 5.97 12.29 -7.10
N THR A 62 6.49 11.29 -7.81
CA THR A 62 7.18 10.16 -7.18
C THR A 62 8.69 10.21 -7.43
N SER A 63 9.48 9.50 -6.63
CA SER A 63 10.91 9.35 -6.86
C SER A 63 11.38 7.92 -6.57
N LEU A 64 10.71 6.95 -7.20
CA LEU A 64 10.99 5.53 -7.05
C LEU A 64 12.36 5.14 -7.61
N SER A 65 12.82 5.78 -8.66
CA SER A 65 14.15 5.54 -9.26
C SER A 65 15.26 5.86 -8.25
N SER A 66 15.13 6.97 -7.52
CA SER A 66 16.04 7.33 -6.42
C SER A 66 15.89 6.38 -5.25
N LEU A 67 14.65 6.04 -4.88
CA LEU A 67 14.37 5.13 -3.77
C LEU A 67 15.05 3.77 -3.97
N VAL A 68 14.94 3.19 -5.16
CA VAL A 68 15.54 1.88 -5.49
C VAL A 68 17.07 1.94 -5.54
N SER A 69 17.65 3.06 -5.99
CA SER A 69 19.11 3.18 -6.15
C SER A 69 19.84 3.62 -4.89
N THR A 70 19.20 4.40 -4.02
CA THR A 70 19.85 5.03 -2.85
C THR A 70 19.22 4.65 -1.51
N GLY A 71 18.04 4.03 -1.52
CA GLY A 71 17.22 3.83 -0.33
C GLY A 71 16.46 5.09 0.11
N THR A 72 16.56 6.19 -0.64
CA THR A 72 15.90 7.47 -0.31
C THR A 72 15.06 7.97 -1.48
N GLY A 73 13.82 8.34 -1.18
CA GLY A 73 12.88 8.87 -2.16
C GLY A 73 11.44 8.80 -1.67
N THR A 74 10.50 9.04 -2.57
CA THR A 74 9.07 9.09 -2.27
C THR A 74 8.35 7.98 -3.02
N GLY A 75 7.79 7.04 -2.26
CA GLY A 75 7.00 5.92 -2.75
C GLY A 75 5.50 6.14 -2.54
N LEU A 76 4.69 5.29 -3.17
CA LEU A 76 3.24 5.29 -3.03
C LEU A 76 2.80 4.22 -2.03
N ALA A 77 1.96 4.63 -1.09
CA ALA A 77 1.40 3.76 -0.08
C ALA A 77 -0.09 4.04 0.12
N ASN A 78 -0.78 3.02 0.59
CA ASN A 78 -2.19 3.05 0.89
C ASN A 78 -2.40 2.84 2.39
N VAL A 79 -3.37 3.57 2.93
CA VAL A 79 -3.79 3.49 4.32
C VAL A 79 -5.14 2.78 4.39
N ARG A 80 -5.17 1.68 5.12
CA ARG A 80 -6.42 1.03 5.54
C ARG A 80 -6.66 1.30 7.00
N GLU A 81 -7.91 1.25 7.39
CA GLU A 81 -8.32 1.29 8.78
C GLU A 81 -9.16 0.08 9.13
N ILE A 82 -8.84 -0.51 10.27
CA ILE A 82 -9.63 -1.58 10.89
C ILE A 82 -10.10 -1.11 12.27
N PRO A 83 -11.10 -1.76 12.89
CA PRO A 83 -11.46 -1.47 14.28
C PRO A 83 -10.25 -1.64 15.21
N ALA A 84 -10.01 -0.69 16.11
CA ALA A 84 -8.89 -0.76 17.05
C ALA A 84 -8.91 -2.04 17.91
N LEU A 85 -10.12 -2.50 18.28
CA LEU A 85 -10.32 -3.76 19.01
C LEU A 85 -9.87 -5.01 18.25
N ALA A 86 -9.65 -4.92 16.94
CA ALA A 86 -9.16 -6.02 16.12
C ALA A 86 -7.62 -6.10 16.08
N GLU A 87 -6.88 -5.23 16.79
CA GLU A 87 -5.42 -5.14 16.70
C GLU A 87 -4.70 -6.48 16.91
N GLY A 88 -5.00 -7.20 18.01
CA GLY A 88 -4.33 -8.48 18.30
C GLY A 88 -4.54 -9.50 17.17
N ARG A 89 -5.79 -9.65 16.75
CA ARG A 89 -6.18 -10.53 15.64
C ARG A 89 -5.54 -10.09 14.32
N ALA A 90 -5.41 -8.79 14.08
CA ALA A 90 -4.77 -8.26 12.89
C ALA A 90 -3.26 -8.53 12.88
N ARG A 91 -2.58 -8.42 14.03
CA ARG A 91 -1.16 -8.78 14.18
C ARG A 91 -0.92 -10.26 13.88
N GLU A 92 -1.81 -11.15 14.33
CA GLU A 92 -1.74 -12.58 14.00
C GLU A 92 -1.89 -12.84 12.49
N VAL A 93 -2.86 -12.19 11.85
CA VAL A 93 -3.08 -12.31 10.40
C VAL A 93 -1.86 -11.79 9.63
N VAL A 94 -1.33 -10.63 10.00
CA VAL A 94 -0.10 -10.08 9.41
C VAL A 94 1.07 -11.04 9.57
N ALA A 95 1.25 -11.65 10.74
CA ALA A 95 2.32 -12.61 10.97
C ALA A 95 2.19 -13.85 10.07
N GLN A 96 0.96 -14.36 9.87
CA GLN A 96 0.69 -15.46 8.95
C GLN A 96 0.97 -15.07 7.50
N MET A 97 0.56 -13.87 7.08
CA MET A 97 0.83 -13.37 5.73
C MET A 97 2.34 -13.22 5.49
N LYS A 98 3.10 -12.71 6.47
CA LYS A 98 4.57 -12.63 6.37
C LYS A 98 5.22 -14.00 6.19
N LYS A 99 4.73 -15.02 6.90
CA LYS A 99 5.19 -16.42 6.70
C LYS A 99 4.90 -16.96 5.30
N ALA A 100 3.83 -16.49 4.66
CA ALA A 100 3.48 -16.82 3.28
C ALA A 100 4.15 -15.90 2.23
N GLY A 101 5.21 -15.17 2.59
CA GLY A 101 6.00 -14.36 1.66
C GLY A 101 5.49 -12.94 1.41
N PHE A 102 4.47 -12.47 2.14
CA PHE A 102 4.02 -11.08 2.02
C PHE A 102 4.92 -10.10 2.81
N VAL A 103 5.21 -8.93 2.24
CA VAL A 103 6.18 -7.96 2.80
C VAL A 103 5.50 -6.82 3.60
N PHE A 104 4.18 -6.83 3.74
CA PHE A 104 3.41 -5.79 4.42
C PHE A 104 3.02 -6.16 5.87
N PRO A 105 2.49 -5.21 6.66
CA PRO A 105 2.46 -3.77 6.41
C PRO A 105 3.81 -3.11 6.68
N VAL A 106 4.00 -1.91 6.12
CA VAL A 106 5.10 -1.00 6.43
C VAL A 106 4.99 -0.57 7.89
N ALA A 107 3.78 -0.18 8.30
CA ALA A 107 3.49 0.21 9.67
C ALA A 107 2.03 -0.10 10.01
N MET A 108 1.76 -0.36 11.29
CA MET A 108 0.42 -0.62 11.80
C MET A 108 0.30 -0.16 13.25
N GLY A 109 -0.75 0.60 13.55
CA GLY A 109 -0.96 1.20 14.87
C GLY A 109 -2.06 2.25 14.89
N THR A 110 -2.38 2.74 16.09
CA THR A 110 -3.31 3.86 16.31
C THR A 110 -2.69 5.23 16.05
N SER A 111 -1.36 5.31 16.11
CA SER A 111 -0.56 6.46 15.70
C SER A 111 0.57 5.96 14.79
N VAL A 112 0.47 6.28 13.51
CA VAL A 112 1.41 5.83 12.48
C VAL A 112 1.80 7.02 11.62
N PHE A 113 3.10 7.30 11.54
CA PHE A 113 3.63 8.47 10.86
C PHE A 113 2.95 9.77 11.34
N ASN A 114 2.52 10.61 10.41
CA ASN A 114 1.76 11.83 10.63
C ASN A 114 0.26 11.67 10.30
N LEU A 115 -0.27 10.44 10.36
CA LEU A 115 -1.72 10.23 10.25
C LEU A 115 -2.43 10.76 11.49
N VAL A 116 -3.62 11.35 11.29
CA VAL A 116 -4.47 11.79 12.39
C VAL A 116 -4.95 10.55 13.16
N PRO A 117 -4.67 10.44 14.47
CA PRO A 117 -5.13 9.30 15.26
C PRO A 117 -6.66 9.25 15.35
N ASP A 118 -7.21 8.04 15.34
CA ASP A 118 -8.62 7.78 15.61
C ASP A 118 -8.72 6.77 16.76
N PRO A 119 -9.43 7.09 17.87
CA PRO A 119 -9.47 6.24 19.05
C PRO A 119 -10.14 4.87 18.81
N TYR A 120 -10.92 4.73 17.74
CA TYR A 120 -11.65 3.51 17.39
C TYR A 120 -11.09 2.79 16.17
N ARG A 121 -10.06 3.37 15.52
CA ARG A 121 -9.46 2.80 14.31
C ARG A 121 -7.96 2.60 14.47
N LEU A 122 -7.49 1.51 13.87
CA LEU A 122 -6.09 1.20 13.73
C LEU A 122 -5.72 1.33 12.25
N ALA A 123 -4.69 2.12 11.96
CA ALA A 123 -4.17 2.32 10.62
C ALA A 123 -3.25 1.16 10.22
N ILE A 124 -3.33 0.75 8.97
CA ILE A 124 -2.45 -0.24 8.32
C ILE A 124 -1.91 0.41 7.05
N VAL A 125 -0.60 0.66 7.02
CA VAL A 125 0.09 1.27 5.88
C VAL A 125 0.78 0.18 5.06
N ALA A 126 0.50 0.12 3.76
CA ALA A 126 1.15 -0.82 2.85
C ALA A 126 1.55 -0.12 1.55
N PHE A 127 2.74 -0.42 1.05
CA PHE A 127 3.17 0.02 -0.28
C PHE A 127 2.20 -0.50 -1.36
N SER A 128 2.08 0.28 -2.43
CA SER A 128 1.25 -0.08 -3.58
C SER A 128 2.07 -0.76 -4.68
N GLY A 129 1.48 -1.75 -5.35
CA GLY A 129 2.02 -2.30 -6.60
C GLY A 129 2.17 -1.24 -7.70
N MET A 130 1.46 -0.11 -7.58
CA MET A 130 1.63 1.06 -8.45
C MET A 130 3.04 1.66 -8.39
N ASN A 131 3.87 1.33 -7.39
CA ASN A 131 5.28 1.72 -7.37
C ASN A 131 6.07 1.17 -8.56
N PHE A 132 5.74 -0.02 -9.07
CA PHE A 132 6.36 -0.56 -10.28
C PHE A 132 6.00 0.26 -11.52
N VAL A 133 4.73 0.68 -11.61
CA VAL A 133 4.25 1.55 -12.68
C VAL A 133 4.93 2.91 -12.59
N ALA A 134 4.96 3.53 -11.40
CA ALA A 134 5.59 4.82 -11.17
C ALA A 134 7.06 4.83 -11.61
N ASN A 135 7.84 3.82 -11.17
CA ASN A 135 9.24 3.67 -11.57
C ASN A 135 9.42 3.50 -13.09
N THR A 136 8.49 2.82 -13.76
CA THR A 136 8.52 2.65 -15.22
C THR A 136 8.26 3.98 -15.93
N VAL A 137 7.27 4.74 -15.45
CA VAL A 137 6.94 6.08 -15.96
C VAL A 137 8.09 7.07 -15.75
N GLU A 138 8.73 7.07 -14.57
CA GLU A 138 9.90 7.91 -14.27
C GLU A 138 11.07 7.66 -15.22
N LYS A 139 11.22 6.44 -15.74
CA LYS A 139 12.24 6.07 -16.73
C LYS A 139 11.86 6.43 -18.17
N GLY A 140 10.72 7.09 -18.38
CA GLY A 140 10.22 7.46 -19.71
C GLY A 140 9.75 6.26 -20.55
N ILE A 141 9.49 5.11 -19.93
CA ILE A 141 9.03 3.91 -20.64
C ILE A 141 7.50 3.99 -20.79
N PRO A 142 6.97 4.01 -22.03
CA PRO A 142 5.52 4.04 -22.24
C PRO A 142 4.86 2.78 -21.66
N ILE A 143 3.86 2.98 -20.81
CA ILE A 143 3.09 1.89 -20.20
C ILE A 143 1.60 2.22 -20.19
N ARG A 144 0.78 1.22 -20.47
CA ARG A 144 -0.67 1.27 -20.24
C ARG A 144 -1.00 0.44 -19.01
N THR A 145 -1.76 1.02 -18.09
CA THR A 145 -2.20 0.32 -16.88
C THR A 145 -3.67 -0.06 -16.98
N GLU A 146 -3.99 -1.21 -16.41
CA GLU A 146 -5.36 -1.68 -16.23
C GLU A 146 -5.52 -2.07 -14.76
N ILE A 147 -6.39 -1.36 -14.04
CA ILE A 147 -6.68 -1.64 -12.63
C ILE A 147 -7.71 -2.77 -12.59
N GLY A 148 -7.47 -3.77 -11.73
CA GLY A 148 -8.40 -4.89 -11.59
C GLY A 148 -8.39 -5.84 -12.79
N ALA A 149 -7.25 -5.97 -13.47
CA ALA A 149 -7.08 -6.80 -14.67
C ALA A 149 -7.46 -8.30 -14.48
N GLY A 150 -7.61 -8.77 -13.24
CA GLY A 150 -8.17 -10.09 -12.95
C GLY A 150 -7.78 -10.65 -11.59
N ASN A 151 -8.20 -11.88 -11.35
CA ASN A 151 -7.82 -12.66 -10.17
C ASN A 151 -6.93 -13.83 -10.61
N VAL A 152 -5.81 -14.03 -9.93
CA VAL A 152 -4.89 -15.16 -10.15
C VAL A 152 -4.79 -15.97 -8.87
N PRO A 153 -4.90 -17.32 -8.92
CA PRO A 153 -4.68 -18.15 -7.74
C PRO A 153 -3.30 -17.91 -7.13
N PHE A 154 -3.24 -17.77 -5.80
CA PHE A 154 -1.98 -17.47 -5.10
C PHE A 154 -0.88 -18.52 -5.37
N SER A 155 -1.25 -19.79 -5.55
CA SER A 155 -0.33 -20.88 -5.91
C SER A 155 0.38 -20.73 -7.26
N LYS A 156 -0.08 -19.81 -8.13
CA LYS A 156 0.59 -19.52 -9.41
C LYS A 156 1.63 -18.40 -9.34
N ILE A 157 1.65 -17.64 -8.23
CA ILE A 157 2.54 -16.48 -8.05
C ILE A 157 3.53 -16.68 -6.90
N HIS A 158 3.23 -17.60 -5.98
CA HIS A 158 4.13 -18.01 -4.92
C HIS A 158 4.50 -19.48 -5.12
N HIS A 159 5.79 -19.72 -5.33
CA HIS A 159 6.37 -21.06 -5.33
C HIS A 159 7.03 -21.25 -3.96
N GLU A 160 6.55 -22.22 -3.19
CA GLU A 160 7.27 -22.75 -2.02
C GLU A 160 8.46 -23.59 -2.45
#